data_AF-A0A427AML7-F1
#
_entry.id   AF-A0A427AML7-F1
#
_cell.length_a   1.000
_cell.length_b   1.000
_cell.length_c   1.000
_cell.angle_alpha   90.00
_cell.angle_beta   90.00
_cell.angle_gamma   90.00
#
_symmetry.space_group_name_H-M   'P 1'
#
loop_
_entity.id
_entity.type
_entity.pdbx_description
1 polymer ?
#
loop_
_entity_poly.entity_id
_entity_poly.type
_entity_poly.pdbx_seq_one_letter_code
_entity_poly.pdbx_strand_id
1 'polypeptide(L)'
;MMSSSKSFVDSFLDRKNVRYNAKMFPTIPKDRWRKGSQWITLVRKHAETIVADTIDFPVFSKFCKRRTGLALGAKQNSKEAARMEHDCIPDEHYVQTLLSMSHLEDELERRTLTYTSWNQSIDTKDKRSWHPKTFEFPDASLEHIMEIRNINHVYYETEYRTEWCQCNATFVPCFLFARKFSRSAAMRILNEGLLGPFDAGTFLFTNS
;
A
#
# COMPACT_ATOMS: atom_id res chain seq x y z
N MET A 1 -18.78 4.67 1.34
CA MET A 1 -17.63 3.76 1.15
C MET A 1 -18.06 2.30 0.98
N MET A 2 -18.79 1.69 1.93
CA MET A 2 -19.26 0.28 1.81
C MET A 2 -20.25 0.03 0.66
N SER A 3 -20.99 1.06 0.22
CA SER A 3 -21.89 1.01 -0.95
C SER A 3 -21.25 1.48 -2.26
N SER A 4 -19.94 1.75 -2.26
CA SER A 4 -19.23 2.22 -3.46
C SER A 4 -19.21 1.12 -4.53
N SER A 5 -19.51 1.48 -5.78
CA SER A 5 -19.30 0.60 -6.94
C SER A 5 -17.85 0.60 -7.43
N LYS A 6 -16.98 1.44 -6.85
CA LYS A 6 -15.56 1.56 -7.20
C LYS A 6 -14.65 0.79 -6.25
N SER A 7 -13.55 0.27 -6.79
CA SER A 7 -12.44 -0.25 -5.99
C SER A 7 -11.59 0.88 -5.41
N PHE A 8 -10.98 0.64 -4.25
CA PHE A 8 -10.01 1.55 -3.63
C PHE A 8 -8.61 0.97 -3.82
N VAL A 9 -7.92 1.49 -4.83
CA VAL A 9 -6.59 1.04 -5.22
C VAL A 9 -5.72 2.27 -5.35
N ASP A 10 -4.78 2.40 -4.42
CA ASP A 10 -3.74 3.41 -4.55
C ASP A 10 -2.95 3.15 -5.84
N SER A 11 -2.88 4.14 -6.74
CA SER A 11 -2.32 3.99 -8.09
C SER A 11 -1.78 5.32 -8.62
N PHE A 12 -0.48 5.38 -8.90
CA PHE A 12 0.22 6.56 -9.41
C PHE A 12 1.47 6.22 -10.22
N LEU A 13 1.98 7.18 -10.99
CA LEU A 13 3.21 7.04 -11.78
C LEU A 13 4.49 7.09 -10.92
N ASP A 14 5.47 6.22 -11.18
CA ASP A 14 6.83 6.36 -10.64
C ASP A 14 7.66 7.35 -11.47
N ARG A 15 7.57 8.64 -11.14
CA ARG A 15 8.38 9.68 -11.80
C ARG A 15 9.89 9.51 -11.62
N LYS A 16 10.33 8.83 -10.55
CA LYS A 16 11.77 8.63 -10.29
C LYS A 16 12.34 7.50 -11.16
N ASN A 17 11.50 6.71 -11.83
CA ASN A 17 11.88 5.70 -12.81
C ASN A 17 12.90 4.66 -12.30
N VAL A 18 12.86 4.34 -11.00
CA VAL A 18 13.88 3.47 -10.39
C VAL A 18 13.47 2.01 -10.41
N ARG A 19 12.16 1.73 -10.41
CA ARG A 19 11.60 0.41 -10.11
C ARG A 19 11.16 -0.39 -11.35
N TYR A 20 10.82 0.31 -12.44
CA TYR A 20 10.37 -0.34 -13.68
C TYR A 20 11.52 -1.10 -14.36
N ASN A 21 11.27 -2.36 -14.72
CA ASN A 21 12.22 -3.18 -15.46
C ASN A 21 11.95 -3.08 -16.97
N ALA A 22 12.91 -2.55 -17.74
CA ALA A 22 12.77 -2.37 -19.19
C ALA A 22 12.47 -3.66 -19.97
N LYS A 23 12.80 -4.84 -19.42
CA LYS A 23 12.50 -6.15 -20.03
C LYS A 23 11.02 -6.52 -19.99
N MET A 24 10.20 -5.78 -19.26
CA MET A 24 8.73 -5.94 -19.26
C MET A 24 8.10 -5.37 -20.54
N PHE A 25 8.81 -4.49 -21.26
CA PHE A 25 8.40 -4.01 -22.58
C PHE A 25 8.60 -5.11 -23.65
N PRO A 26 7.70 -5.27 -24.64
CA PRO A 26 6.53 -4.43 -24.93
C PRO A 26 5.26 -4.82 -24.16
N THR A 27 5.25 -5.96 -23.47
CA THR A 27 4.03 -6.51 -22.86
C THR A 27 3.41 -5.58 -21.82
N ILE A 28 4.22 -4.99 -20.95
CA ILE A 28 3.79 -3.96 -19.99
C ILE A 28 4.54 -2.68 -20.33
N PRO A 29 3.92 -1.73 -21.05
CA PRO A 29 4.50 -0.42 -21.33
C PRO A 29 4.75 0.39 -20.06
N LYS A 30 5.81 1.19 -20.09
CA LYS A 30 6.25 1.99 -18.93
C LYS A 30 5.22 3.05 -18.51
N ASP A 31 4.47 3.60 -19.46
CA ASP A 31 3.39 4.57 -19.24
C ASP A 31 2.13 3.95 -18.64
N ARG A 32 1.99 2.62 -18.69
CA ARG A 32 0.92 1.85 -18.04
C ARG A 32 1.35 1.24 -16.70
N TRP A 33 2.65 1.19 -16.44
CA TRP A 33 3.17 0.71 -15.17
C TRP A 33 2.80 1.67 -14.03
N ARG A 34 2.29 1.12 -12.93
CA ARG A 34 1.80 1.89 -11.78
C ARG A 34 2.48 1.44 -10.49
N LYS A 35 2.55 2.39 -9.55
CA LYS A 35 2.92 2.16 -8.16
C LYS A 35 1.73 2.44 -7.25
N GLY A 36 1.67 1.72 -6.14
CA GLY A 36 0.67 1.96 -5.10
C GLY A 36 1.00 1.26 -3.80
N SER A 37 -0.04 1.14 -2.97
CA SER A 37 -0.04 0.38 -1.73
C SER A 37 -0.32 -1.10 -1.99
N GLN A 38 0.29 -1.98 -1.20
CA GLN A 38 -0.08 -3.40 -1.12
C GLN A 38 -1.50 -3.62 -0.59
N TRP A 39 -2.06 -2.65 0.14
CA TRP A 39 -3.39 -2.75 0.74
C TRP A 39 -4.43 -2.16 -0.20
N ILE A 40 -5.25 -3.04 -0.77
CA ILE A 40 -6.28 -2.70 -1.75
C ILE A 40 -7.65 -3.19 -1.30
N THR A 41 -8.71 -2.58 -1.82
CA THR A 41 -10.09 -3.07 -1.65
C THR A 41 -10.74 -3.14 -3.02
N LEU A 42 -11.28 -4.31 -3.35
CA LEU A 42 -11.78 -4.59 -4.69
C LEU A 42 -13.27 -4.88 -4.69
N VAL A 43 -13.98 -4.33 -5.67
CA VAL A 43 -15.28 -4.87 -6.08
C VAL A 43 -15.09 -6.15 -6.89
N ARG A 44 -16.11 -7.00 -6.92
CA ARG A 44 -16.06 -8.34 -7.56
C ARG A 44 -15.55 -8.27 -9.00
N LYS A 45 -16.04 -7.34 -9.81
CA LYS A 45 -15.63 -7.13 -11.20
C LYS A 45 -14.10 -7.03 -11.35
N HIS A 46 -13.45 -6.22 -10.50
CA HIS A 46 -11.99 -6.04 -10.55
C HIS A 46 -11.22 -7.25 -10.01
N ALA A 47 -11.79 -7.97 -9.03
CA ALA A 47 -11.20 -9.22 -8.56
C ALA A 47 -11.21 -10.31 -9.64
N GLU A 48 -12.30 -10.40 -10.43
CA GLU A 48 -12.40 -11.30 -11.57
C GLU A 48 -11.34 -10.98 -12.63
N THR A 49 -11.07 -9.71 -12.92
CA THR A 49 -9.97 -9.28 -13.80
C THR A 49 -8.61 -9.79 -13.32
N ILE A 50 -8.34 -9.72 -12.02
CA ILE A 50 -7.06 -10.20 -11.44
C ILE A 50 -6.93 -11.71 -11.54
N VAL A 51 -8.00 -12.46 -11.26
CA VAL A 51 -7.98 -13.93 -11.31
C VAL A 51 -7.89 -14.44 -12.75
N ALA A 52 -8.46 -13.71 -13.70
CA ALA A 52 -8.41 -14.05 -15.12
C ALA A 52 -7.09 -13.68 -15.81
N ASP A 53 -6.17 -12.97 -15.12
CA ASP A 53 -4.92 -12.53 -15.74
C ASP A 53 -3.97 -13.70 -16.01
N THR A 54 -3.59 -13.84 -17.27
CA THR A 54 -2.60 -14.81 -17.75
C THR A 54 -1.43 -14.14 -18.49
N ILE A 55 -1.36 -12.80 -18.50
CA ILE A 55 -0.39 -12.04 -19.28
C ILE A 55 0.53 -11.24 -18.37
N ASP A 56 -0.03 -10.39 -17.50
CA ASP A 56 0.75 -9.41 -16.75
C ASP A 56 1.48 -10.05 -15.56
N PHE A 57 0.80 -10.90 -14.79
CA PHE A 57 1.35 -11.60 -13.65
C PHE A 57 2.55 -12.48 -14.02
N PRO A 58 2.53 -13.29 -15.10
CA PRO A 58 3.72 -14.00 -15.57
C PRO A 58 4.91 -13.09 -15.89
N VAL A 59 4.67 -11.88 -16.45
CA VAL A 59 5.72 -10.89 -16.72
C VAL A 59 6.32 -10.37 -15.42
N PHE A 60 5.48 -9.99 -14.44
CA PHE A 60 5.92 -9.62 -13.09
C PHE A 60 6.70 -10.75 -12.42
N SER A 61 6.19 -11.99 -12.43
CA SER A 61 6.84 -13.17 -11.87
C SER A 61 8.22 -13.42 -12.49
N LYS A 62 8.36 -13.18 -13.80
CA LYS A 62 9.62 -13.37 -14.53
C LYS A 62 10.65 -12.29 -14.24
N PHE A 63 10.23 -11.02 -14.13
CA PHE A 63 11.16 -9.87 -14.15
C PHE A 63 11.26 -9.10 -12.83
N CYS A 64 10.30 -9.24 -11.92
CA CYS A 64 10.30 -8.62 -10.61
C CYS A 64 10.76 -9.64 -9.55
N LYS A 65 12.05 -9.99 -9.62
CA LYS A 65 12.68 -10.93 -8.69
C LYS A 65 13.34 -10.17 -7.54
N ARG A 66 13.07 -10.62 -6.31
CA ARG A 66 13.78 -10.14 -5.12
C ARG A 66 15.22 -10.67 -5.19
N ARG A 67 16.20 -9.82 -4.90
CA ARG A 67 17.58 -10.27 -4.63
C ARG A 67 17.57 -11.35 -3.56
N THR A 68 17.66 -12.61 -3.94
CA THR A 68 17.96 -13.68 -2.99
C THR A 68 19.42 -13.51 -2.61
N GLY A 69 19.69 -13.21 -1.34
CA GLY A 69 21.04 -13.19 -0.76
C GLY A 69 21.80 -14.52 -0.87
N LEU A 70 21.24 -15.54 -1.51
CA LEU A 70 21.95 -16.76 -1.92
C LEU A 70 22.92 -16.54 -3.10
N ALA A 71 22.88 -15.38 -3.77
CA ALA A 71 23.95 -14.96 -4.68
C ALA A 71 25.17 -14.35 -3.95
N LEU A 72 25.23 -14.37 -2.61
CA LEU A 72 26.40 -13.97 -1.82
C LEU A 72 27.55 -15.00 -1.83
N GLY A 73 27.56 -15.91 -2.80
CA GLY A 73 28.70 -16.78 -3.12
C GLY A 73 29.13 -16.75 -4.59
N ALA A 74 28.32 -16.14 -5.48
CA ALA A 74 28.69 -15.99 -6.86
C ALA A 74 29.46 -14.68 -7.03
N LYS A 75 30.79 -14.78 -7.16
CA LYS A 75 31.62 -13.73 -7.76
C LYS A 75 31.16 -13.51 -9.20
N GLN A 76 30.03 -12.83 -9.41
CA GLN A 76 29.71 -12.24 -10.70
C GLN A 76 30.32 -10.84 -10.72
N ASN A 77 31.54 -10.80 -11.24
CA ASN A 77 32.22 -9.58 -11.67
C ASN A 77 31.52 -9.01 -12.92
N SER A 78 30.28 -8.57 -12.81
CA SER A 78 29.71 -7.67 -13.81
C SER A 78 28.95 -6.54 -13.12
N LYS A 79 29.49 -5.33 -13.25
CA LYS A 79 28.80 -4.08 -12.92
C LYS A 79 27.45 -3.95 -13.67
N GLU A 80 27.21 -4.78 -14.69
CA GLU A 80 25.97 -4.87 -15.46
C GLU A 80 24.88 -5.74 -14.81
N ALA A 81 25.22 -6.87 -14.17
CA ALA A 81 24.20 -7.68 -13.46
C ALA A 81 23.60 -6.91 -12.26
N ALA A 82 24.43 -6.12 -11.57
CA ALA A 82 23.99 -5.26 -10.48
C ALA A 82 23.15 -4.04 -10.93
N ARG A 83 23.22 -3.66 -12.21
CA ARG A 83 22.49 -2.52 -12.81
C ARG A 83 21.15 -2.92 -13.44
N MET A 84 20.95 -4.20 -13.77
CA MET A 84 19.80 -4.67 -14.56
C MET A 84 18.67 -5.32 -13.76
N GLU A 85 18.86 -5.53 -12.46
CA GLU A 85 17.81 -6.06 -11.58
C GLU A 85 17.18 -4.91 -10.80
N HIS A 86 16.11 -4.33 -11.38
CA HIS A 86 15.31 -3.32 -10.70
C HIS A 86 14.53 -3.98 -9.57
N ASP A 87 14.52 -3.34 -8.40
CA ASP A 87 13.70 -3.75 -7.25
C ASP A 87 12.20 -3.46 -7.52
N CYS A 88 11.63 -4.10 -8.53
CA CYS A 88 10.19 -4.15 -8.74
C CYS A 88 9.58 -5.03 -7.64
N ILE A 89 8.63 -4.47 -6.88
CA ILE A 89 7.92 -5.14 -5.78
C ILE A 89 6.50 -5.48 -6.27
N PRO A 90 6.22 -6.73 -6.70
CA PRO A 90 4.92 -7.08 -7.30
C PRO A 90 3.72 -6.66 -6.46
N ASP A 91 3.80 -6.84 -5.14
CA ASP A 91 2.74 -6.48 -4.19
C ASP A 91 2.37 -4.98 -4.22
N GLU A 92 3.27 -4.10 -4.65
CA GLU A 92 3.05 -2.64 -4.72
C GLU A 92 2.83 -2.13 -6.15
N HIS A 93 2.82 -3.02 -7.16
CA HIS A 93 2.81 -2.62 -8.57
C HIS A 93 1.87 -3.42 -9.46
N TYR A 94 1.73 -4.73 -9.23
CA TYR A 94 1.06 -5.64 -10.16
C TYR A 94 -0.41 -5.27 -10.37
N VAL A 95 -1.19 -5.19 -9.29
CA VAL A 95 -2.64 -4.96 -9.39
C VAL A 95 -2.95 -3.59 -10.00
N GLN A 96 -2.23 -2.55 -9.59
CA GLN A 96 -2.38 -1.20 -10.14
C GLN A 96 -2.07 -1.18 -11.64
N THR A 97 -1.01 -1.88 -12.04
CA THR A 97 -0.57 -1.95 -13.43
C THR A 97 -1.58 -2.73 -14.27
N LEU A 98 -2.05 -3.89 -13.80
CA LEU A 98 -3.06 -4.69 -14.49
C LEU A 98 -4.35 -3.91 -14.73
N LEU A 99 -4.81 -3.15 -13.73
CA LEU A 99 -6.01 -2.32 -13.88
C LEU A 99 -5.79 -1.16 -14.86
N SER A 100 -4.57 -0.58 -14.92
CA SER A 100 -4.22 0.41 -15.94
C SER A 100 -4.12 -0.18 -17.36
N MET A 101 -3.54 -1.38 -17.49
CA MET A 101 -3.47 -2.15 -18.74
C MET A 101 -4.87 -2.53 -19.22
N SER A 102 -5.79 -2.83 -18.29
CA SER A 102 -7.18 -3.18 -18.59
C SER A 102 -8.09 -1.96 -18.83
N HIS A 103 -7.55 -0.74 -18.79
CA HIS A 103 -8.31 0.52 -18.94
C HIS A 103 -9.41 0.72 -17.89
N LEU A 104 -9.18 0.26 -16.66
CA LEU A 104 -10.16 0.31 -15.55
C LEU A 104 -9.86 1.43 -14.55
N GLU A 105 -8.90 2.32 -14.81
CA GLU A 105 -8.49 3.37 -13.85
C GLU A 105 -9.63 4.31 -13.46
N ASP A 106 -10.56 4.60 -14.37
CA ASP A 106 -11.72 5.47 -14.14
C ASP A 106 -12.78 4.83 -13.21
N GLU A 107 -12.71 3.51 -13.02
CA GLU A 107 -13.56 2.75 -12.10
C GLU A 107 -12.95 2.64 -10.69
N LEU A 108 -11.82 3.31 -10.45
CA LEU A 108 -11.10 3.29 -9.19
C LEU A 108 -11.28 4.61 -8.43
N GLU A 109 -11.30 4.49 -7.12
CA GLU A 109 -10.83 5.55 -6.22
C GLU A 109 -9.32 5.35 -6.09
N ARG A 110 -8.53 6.30 -6.59
CA ARG A 110 -7.05 6.20 -6.71
C ARG A 110 -6.35 6.47 -5.38
N ARG A 111 -6.79 5.74 -4.35
CA ARG A 111 -6.34 5.77 -2.96
C ARG A 111 -6.64 4.45 -2.25
N THR A 112 -5.88 4.15 -1.21
CA THR A 112 -6.16 3.01 -0.31
C THR A 112 -7.10 3.43 0.84
N LEU A 113 -7.76 2.45 1.45
CA LEU A 113 -8.52 2.62 2.70
C LEU A 113 -7.66 2.38 3.95
N THR A 114 -6.38 2.05 3.80
CA THR A 114 -5.47 1.73 4.90
C THR A 114 -4.49 2.88 5.15
N TYR A 115 -4.66 3.59 6.27
CA TYR A 115 -3.72 4.60 6.72
C TYR A 115 -2.37 3.96 7.04
N THR A 116 -1.31 4.57 6.56
CA THR A 116 0.06 4.14 6.81
C THR A 116 0.92 5.38 7.04
N SER A 117 1.56 5.47 8.20
CA SER A 117 2.53 6.53 8.47
C SER A 117 3.92 6.09 8.02
N TRP A 118 4.53 6.87 7.12
CA TRP A 118 5.93 6.74 6.75
C TRP A 118 6.67 7.85 7.48
N ASN A 119 7.61 7.50 8.36
CA ASN A 119 8.30 8.46 9.22
C ASN A 119 8.86 9.64 8.37
N GLN A 120 8.29 10.83 8.53
CA GLN A 120 8.73 12.07 7.88
C GLN A 120 9.71 12.81 8.81
N SER A 121 10.70 12.12 9.38
CA SER A 121 11.69 12.83 10.20
C SER A 121 12.37 13.90 9.35
N ILE A 122 12.20 15.16 9.77
CA ILE A 122 12.83 16.37 9.19
C ILE A 122 14.36 16.28 9.33
N ASP A 123 14.85 15.45 10.25
CA ASP A 123 16.27 15.16 10.37
C ASP A 123 16.75 14.25 9.23
N THR A 124 17.45 14.86 8.28
CA THR A 124 18.05 14.26 7.08
C THR A 124 19.04 13.11 7.36
N LYS A 125 19.34 12.82 8.63
CA LYS A 125 20.21 11.72 9.06
C LYS A 125 19.47 10.42 9.39
N ASP A 126 18.16 10.47 9.64
CA ASP A 126 17.37 9.27 9.88
C ASP A 126 16.86 8.70 8.55
N LYS A 127 17.42 7.54 8.21
CA LYS A 127 17.27 6.85 6.94
C LYS A 127 15.79 6.68 6.59
N ARG A 128 15.43 7.01 5.35
CA ARG A 128 14.15 6.59 4.72
C ARG A 128 13.97 5.08 4.94
N SER A 129 13.14 4.73 5.92
CA SER A 129 12.83 3.33 6.22
C SER A 129 12.06 2.73 5.05
N TRP A 130 12.45 1.52 4.64
CA TRP A 130 11.73 0.71 3.64
C TRP A 130 10.38 0.20 4.15
N HIS A 131 10.08 0.47 5.42
CA HIS A 131 8.87 0.07 6.08
C HIS A 131 8.23 1.25 6.79
N PRO A 132 6.89 1.28 6.86
CA PRO A 132 6.19 2.33 7.58
C PRO A 132 6.47 2.28 9.08
N LYS A 133 6.28 3.42 9.75
CA LYS A 133 6.40 3.57 11.20
C LYS A 133 5.49 2.55 11.89
N THR A 134 6.01 1.92 12.94
CA THR A 134 5.19 1.20 13.91
C THR A 134 4.76 2.20 14.98
N PHE A 135 3.46 2.41 15.13
CA PHE A 135 2.87 3.14 16.23
C PHE A 135 3.10 2.36 17.51
N GLU A 136 3.79 3.00 18.47
CA GLU A 136 4.00 2.45 19.80
C GLU A 136 2.94 2.96 20.78
N PHE A 137 2.96 2.48 22.02
CA PHE A 137 1.97 2.88 23.04
C PHE A 137 1.74 4.40 23.11
N PRO A 138 2.77 5.27 23.12
CA PRO A 138 2.57 6.72 23.15
C PRO A 138 1.89 7.28 21.89
N ASP A 139 2.11 6.65 20.73
CA ASP A 139 1.57 7.09 19.45
C ASP A 139 0.10 6.67 19.22
N ALA A 140 -0.48 5.87 20.12
CA ALA A 140 -1.80 5.26 19.96
C ALA A 140 -2.86 5.82 20.93
N SER A 141 -2.77 7.12 21.24
CA SER A 141 -3.80 7.82 22.03
C SER A 141 -5.11 7.98 21.25
N LEU A 142 -6.22 8.11 21.97
CA LEU A 142 -7.52 8.47 21.39
C LEU A 142 -7.44 9.70 20.46
N GLU A 143 -6.69 10.73 20.86
CA GLU A 143 -6.48 11.95 20.08
C GLU A 143 -5.84 11.65 18.72
N HIS A 144 -4.73 10.92 18.68
CA HIS A 144 -4.08 10.54 17.41
C HIS A 144 -4.97 9.66 16.53
N ILE A 145 -5.76 8.75 17.12
CA ILE A 145 -6.70 7.94 16.34
C ILE A 145 -7.80 8.82 15.73
N MET A 146 -8.28 9.83 16.46
CA MET A 146 -9.25 10.80 15.93
C MET A 146 -8.64 11.67 14.84
N GLU A 147 -7.37 12.07 14.95
CA GLU A 147 -6.66 12.76 13.86
C GLU A 147 -6.64 11.92 12.58
N ILE A 148 -6.27 10.63 12.68
CA ILE A 148 -6.28 9.71 11.54
C ILE A 148 -7.69 9.59 10.94
N ARG A 149 -8.71 9.48 11.80
CA ARG A 149 -10.12 9.37 11.38
C ARG A 149 -10.63 10.62 10.66
N ASN A 150 -10.12 11.80 11.03
CA ASN A 150 -10.54 13.08 10.48
C ASN A 150 -9.80 13.46 9.18
N ILE A 151 -8.85 12.63 8.72
CA ILE A 151 -8.22 12.83 7.42
C ILE A 151 -9.28 12.69 6.32
N ASN A 152 -9.46 13.76 5.55
CA ASN A 152 -10.45 13.87 4.48
C ASN A 152 -9.82 14.03 3.07
N HIS A 153 -8.50 14.01 2.97
CA HIS A 153 -7.79 13.99 1.69
C HIS A 153 -6.44 13.27 1.77
N VAL A 154 -5.92 12.85 0.61
CA VAL A 154 -4.59 12.28 0.45
C VAL A 154 -3.85 13.04 -0.65
N TYR A 155 -2.65 13.52 -0.36
CA TYR A 155 -1.81 14.23 -1.33
C TYR A 155 -0.74 13.30 -1.93
N TYR A 156 -0.71 13.24 -3.25
CA TYR A 156 0.23 12.47 -4.06
C TYR A 156 1.28 13.39 -4.67
N GLU A 157 2.40 13.55 -3.96
CA GLU A 157 3.51 14.42 -4.36
C GLU A 157 4.03 14.10 -5.77
N THR A 158 4.10 12.81 -6.14
CA THR A 158 4.59 12.39 -7.46
C THR A 158 3.72 12.86 -8.61
N GLU A 159 2.45 13.16 -8.39
CA GLU A 159 1.52 13.59 -9.43
C GLU A 159 1.02 15.02 -9.21
N TYR A 160 1.40 15.67 -8.11
CA TYR A 160 0.83 16.95 -7.66
C TYR A 160 -0.71 16.88 -7.60
N ARG A 161 -1.24 15.75 -7.13
CA ARG A 161 -2.68 15.44 -7.10
C ARG A 161 -3.17 15.29 -5.67
N THR A 162 -4.35 15.83 -5.39
CA THR A 162 -5.04 15.63 -4.12
C THR A 162 -6.30 14.80 -4.36
N GLU A 163 -6.40 13.65 -3.70
CA GLU A 163 -7.63 12.88 -3.64
C GLU A 163 -8.44 13.34 -2.44
N TRP A 164 -9.57 13.99 -2.71
CA TRP A 164 -10.54 14.35 -1.69
C TRP A 164 -11.45 13.16 -1.41
N CYS A 165 -11.52 12.73 -0.15
CA CYS A 165 -12.35 11.62 0.27
C CYS A 165 -13.78 12.09 0.41
N GLN A 166 -14.53 12.01 -0.68
CA GLN A 166 -15.91 12.46 -0.76
C GLN A 166 -16.86 11.34 -1.20
N CYS A 167 -18.10 11.42 -0.71
CA CYS A 167 -19.21 10.61 -1.17
C CYS A 167 -20.41 11.53 -1.39
N ASN A 168 -20.90 11.64 -2.62
CA ASN A 168 -21.98 12.58 -3.01
C ASN A 168 -21.75 14.01 -2.46
N ALA A 169 -20.56 14.57 -2.72
CA ALA A 169 -20.11 15.89 -2.26
C ALA A 169 -19.96 16.08 -0.74
N THR A 170 -20.18 15.04 0.06
CA THR A 170 -19.93 15.08 1.52
C THR A 170 -18.56 14.51 1.84
N PHE A 171 -17.76 15.20 2.66
CA PHE A 171 -16.49 14.66 3.14
C PHE A 171 -16.72 13.44 4.02
N VAL A 172 -15.95 12.39 3.76
CA VAL A 172 -15.94 11.15 4.53
C VAL A 172 -14.50 10.84 4.96
N PRO A 173 -14.30 10.05 6.03
CA PRO A 173 -12.96 9.58 6.39
C PRO A 173 -12.26 8.93 5.20
N CYS A 174 -10.98 9.22 5.00
CA CYS A 174 -10.22 8.52 3.97
C CYS A 174 -9.96 7.07 4.32
N PHE A 175 -9.73 6.78 5.60
CA PHE A 175 -9.22 5.49 6.03
C PHE A 175 -10.23 4.76 6.91
N LEU A 176 -10.37 3.46 6.66
CA LEU A 176 -11.13 2.52 7.50
C LEU A 176 -10.20 1.63 8.33
N PHE A 177 -8.97 1.44 7.85
CA PHE A 177 -7.94 0.63 8.48
C PHE A 177 -6.70 1.48 8.73
N ALA A 178 -5.85 1.07 9.65
CA ALA A 178 -4.57 1.71 9.90
C ALA A 178 -3.49 0.68 10.23
N ARG A 179 -2.23 1.00 9.89
CA ARG A 179 -1.05 0.19 10.21
C ARG A 179 0.20 1.07 10.40
N LYS A 180 1.25 0.61 11.08
CA LYS A 180 1.39 -0.65 11.83
C LYS A 180 1.33 -0.35 13.32
N PHE A 181 0.65 -1.16 14.12
CA PHE A 181 0.61 -0.97 15.57
C PHE A 181 1.42 -2.07 16.26
N SER A 182 2.19 -1.70 17.29
CA SER A 182 2.78 -2.69 18.18
C SER A 182 1.71 -3.31 19.07
N ARG A 183 2.05 -4.39 19.79
CA ARG A 183 1.12 -5.04 20.71
C ARG A 183 0.62 -4.08 21.80
N SER A 184 1.51 -3.25 22.35
CA SER A 184 1.14 -2.29 23.39
C SER A 184 0.23 -1.19 22.86
N ALA A 185 0.51 -0.69 21.65
CA ALA A 185 -0.36 0.26 20.96
C ALA A 185 -1.76 -0.31 20.68
N ALA A 186 -1.84 -1.55 20.20
CA ALA A 186 -3.12 -2.23 19.96
C ALA A 186 -3.92 -2.39 21.26
N MET A 187 -3.28 -2.79 22.37
CA MET A 187 -3.94 -2.88 23.67
C MET A 187 -4.46 -1.53 24.18
N ARG A 188 -3.71 -0.45 23.94
CA ARG A 188 -4.14 0.91 24.28
C ARG A 188 -5.43 1.28 23.55
N ILE A 189 -5.48 1.05 22.24
CA ILE A 189 -6.66 1.34 21.40
C ILE A 189 -7.89 0.55 21.87
N LEU A 190 -7.71 -0.73 22.22
CA LEU A 190 -8.81 -1.59 22.70
C LEU A 190 -9.33 -1.14 24.07
N ASN A 191 -8.43 -0.74 24.98
CA ASN A 191 -8.79 -0.39 26.36
C ASN A 191 -9.34 1.05 26.48
N GLU A 192 -8.86 2.00 25.69
CA GLU A 192 -9.32 3.40 25.72
C GLU A 192 -10.70 3.61 25.04
N GLY A 193 -11.41 2.52 24.70
CA GLY A 193 -12.84 2.57 24.37
C GLY A 193 -13.18 3.05 22.95
N LEU A 194 -12.23 3.00 22.02
CA LEU A 194 -12.47 3.32 20.60
C LEU A 194 -13.48 2.38 19.89
N LEU A 195 -13.83 1.24 20.51
CA LEU A 195 -14.73 0.21 19.98
C LEU A 195 -15.94 -0.11 20.89
N GLY A 196 -16.33 0.80 21.79
CA GLY A 196 -17.32 0.49 22.85
C GLY A 196 -16.69 -0.30 24.01
N PRO A 197 -17.46 -0.69 25.04
CA PRO A 197 -16.89 -1.37 26.21
C PRO A 197 -16.31 -2.72 25.80
N PHE A 198 -14.98 -2.78 25.70
CA PHE A 198 -14.22 -3.99 25.48
C PHE A 198 -13.95 -4.64 26.84
N ASP A 199 -14.68 -5.72 27.16
CA ASP A 199 -14.41 -6.51 28.36
C ASP A 199 -13.30 -7.53 28.08
N ALA A 200 -12.07 -7.16 28.42
CA ALA A 200 -10.90 -8.03 28.33
C ALA A 200 -10.99 -9.27 29.25
N GLY A 201 -11.92 -9.30 30.21
CA GLY A 201 -12.14 -10.44 31.12
C GLY A 201 -12.66 -11.69 30.41
N THR A 202 -13.35 -11.54 29.28
CA THR A 202 -13.97 -12.66 28.56
C THR A 202 -12.98 -13.65 27.93
N PHE A 203 -11.72 -13.26 27.71
CA PHE A 203 -10.68 -14.12 27.13
C PHE A 203 -9.69 -14.68 28.16
N LEU A 204 -9.78 -14.28 29.43
CA LEU A 204 -8.90 -14.77 30.49
C LEU A 204 -9.43 -16.03 31.19
N PHE A 205 -10.65 -16.48 30.87
CA PHE A 205 -11.31 -17.62 31.54
C PHE A 205 -11.78 -18.75 30.62
N THR A 206 -11.12 -18.97 29.48
CA THR A 206 -11.29 -20.22 28.71
C THR A 206 -10.01 -21.05 28.78
N ASN A 207 -9.75 -21.62 29.96
CA ASN A 207 -8.94 -22.81 30.15
C ASN A 207 -9.29 -23.34 31.55
N SER A 208 -10.29 -24.22 31.61
CA SER A 208 -10.57 -25.12 32.73
C SER A 208 -11.13 -26.40 32.15
#